data_AF-A0A838KTR0-F1
#
_entry.id   AF-A0A838KTR0-F1
#
_cell.length_a   1.000
_cell.length_b   1.000
_cell.length_c   1.000
_cell.angle_alpha   90.00
_cell.angle_beta   90.00
_cell.angle_gamma   90.00
#
_symmetry.space_group_name_H-M   'P 1'
#
loop_
_entity.id
_entity.type
_entity.pdbx_description
1 polymer ?
#
loop_
_entity_poly.entity_id
_entity_poly.type
_entity_poly.pdbx_seq_one_letter_code
_entity_poly.pdbx_strand_id
1 'polypeptide(L)'
;MKMKVTKEGLLIPKEVTERLGSEEVEVFEEPGRLLIVAETASPGDTEIHPGPVAETDEDPILRLGRKPVRTGVRDGSTDHDRYLYDAGE
;
A
#
# COMPACT_ATOMS: atom_id res chain seq x y z
N MET A 1 0.57 20.08 12.05
CA MET A 1 1.16 19.81 13.37
C MET A 1 2.36 20.74 13.56
N LYS A 2 2.65 21.20 14.79
CA LYS A 2 3.85 22.01 15.08
C LYS A 2 4.85 21.12 15.82
N MET A 3 6.12 21.24 15.49
CA MET A 3 7.20 20.41 16.03
C MET A 3 8.25 21.29 16.69
N LYS A 4 8.94 20.73 17.69
CA LYS A 4 10.01 21.45 18.40
C LYS A 4 11.33 21.16 17.71
N VAL A 5 12.01 22.23 17.30
CA VAL A 5 13.41 22.17 16.86
C VAL A 5 14.29 22.32 18.09
N THR A 6 15.19 21.38 18.30
CA THR A 6 16.18 21.41 19.38
C THR A 6 17.59 21.60 18.80
N LYS A 7 18.59 21.73 19.67
CA LYS A 7 20.00 21.77 19.23
C LYS A 7 20.49 20.44 18.65
N GLU A 8 19.80 19.34 18.97
CA GLU A 8 20.14 17.99 18.55
C GLU A 8 19.42 17.60 17.26
N GLY A 9 18.32 18.27 16.91
CA GLY A 9 17.58 18.04 15.68
C GLY A 9 16.10 18.40 15.76
N LEU A 10 15.31 17.79 14.87
CA LEU A 10 13.86 17.94 14.81
C LEU A 10 13.19 16.80 15.59
N LEU A 11 12.37 17.12 16.58
CA LEU A 11 11.61 16.10 17.31
C LEU A 11 10.36 15.69 16.55
N ILE A 12 10.30 14.42 16.14
CA ILE A 12 9.16 13.79 15.48
C ILE A 12 8.27 13.11 16.53
N PRO A 13 6.97 13.48 16.63
CA PRO A 13 6.03 12.78 17.49
C PRO A 13 5.96 11.29 17.17
N LYS A 14 5.93 10.46 18.22
CA LYS A 14 5.93 9.00 18.09
C LYS A 14 4.77 8.46 17.23
N GLU A 15 3.62 9.12 17.27
CA GLU A 15 2.47 8.77 16.44
C GLU A 15 2.78 8.84 14.93
N VAL A 16 3.70 9.72 14.51
CA VAL A 16 4.12 9.82 13.11
C VAL A 16 5.05 8.66 12.76
N THR A 17 6.01 8.33 13.62
CA THR A 17 6.94 7.22 13.37
C THR A 17 6.25 5.86 13.41
N GLU A 18 5.30 5.66 14.34
CA GLU A 18 4.47 4.45 14.41
C GLU A 18 3.59 4.29 13.16
N ARG A 19 3.05 5.39 12.62
CA ARG A 19 2.30 5.38 11.36
C ARG A 19 3.16 5.12 10.13
N LEU A 20 4.42 5.54 10.16
CA LEU A 20 5.36 5.31 9.06
C LEU A 20 5.88 3.87 9.06
N GLY A 21 5.91 3.21 10.22
CA GLY A 21 6.30 1.80 10.33
C GLY A 21 7.80 1.54 10.15
N SER A 22 8.62 2.59 10.09
CA SER A 22 10.07 2.50 9.87
C SER A 22 10.84 3.22 10.98
N GLU A 23 11.93 2.60 11.44
CA GLU A 23 12.88 3.21 12.38
C GLU A 23 13.86 4.17 11.67
N GLU A 24 13.98 4.03 10.34
CA GLU A 24 14.84 4.83 9.48
C GLU A 24 14.01 5.56 8.42
N VAL A 25 14.42 6.79 8.11
CA VAL A 25 13.75 7.66 7.13
C VAL A 25 14.79 8.40 6.30
N GLU A 26 14.48 8.56 5.02
CA GLU A 26 15.22 9.45 4.13
C GLU A 26 14.66 10.87 4.22
N VAL A 27 15.55 11.87 4.18
CA VAL A 27 15.19 13.29 4.26
C VAL A 27 15.66 14.01 3.01
N PHE A 28 14.72 14.66 2.32
CA PHE A 28 14.98 15.49 1.15
C PHE A 28 14.66 16.95 1.45
N GLU A 29 15.58 17.84 1.06
CA GLU A 29 15.39 19.28 1.17
C GLU A 29 14.88 19.86 -0.14
N GLU A 30 13.77 20.60 -0.06
CA GLU A 30 13.22 21.35 -1.18
C GLU A 30 13.01 22.82 -0.76
N PRO A 31 12.92 23.76 -1.72
CA PRO A 31 12.69 25.17 -1.39
C PRO A 31 11.42 25.37 -0.53
N GLY A 32 11.62 25.74 0.73
CA GLY A 32 10.54 26.00 1.68
C GLY A 32 9.88 24.76 2.29
N ARG A 33 10.38 23.54 2.05
CA ARG A 33 9.82 22.31 2.64
C ARG A 33 10.86 21.20 2.82
N LEU A 34 10.65 20.36 3.82
CA LEU A 34 11.41 19.13 4.03
C LEU A 34 10.47 17.95 3.77
N LEU A 35 10.90 17.02 2.92
CA LEU A 35 10.20 15.77 2.66
C LEU A 35 10.87 14.66 3.48
N ILE A 36 10.10 13.96 4.30
CA ILE A 36 10.56 12.82 5.09
C ILE A 36 9.86 11.59 4.53
N VAL A 37 10.63 10.63 4.03
CA VAL A 37 10.13 9.42 3.40
C VAL A 37 10.61 8.23 4.21
N ALA A 38 9.69 7.38 4.63
CA ALA A 38 10.06 6.11 5.23
C ALA A 38 10.61 5.18 4.16
N GLU A 39 11.70 4.47 4.47
CA GLU A 39 12.06 3.31 3.66
C GLU A 39 10.96 2.26 3.83
N THR A 40 10.05 2.21 2.87
CA THR A 40 9.19 1.04 2.72
C THR A 40 10.12 -0.08 2.28
N ALA A 41 10.17 -1.18 3.04
CA ALA A 41 10.69 -2.44 2.53
C ALA A 41 10.15 -2.65 1.10
N SER A 42 11.01 -3.16 0.21
CA SER A 42 10.74 -3.32 -1.23
C SER A 42 9.24 -3.59 -1.52
N PRO A 43 8.66 -3.05 -2.60
CA PRO A 43 7.23 -3.18 -2.94
C PRO A 43 6.73 -4.63 -3.18
N GLY A 44 7.49 -5.66 -2.79
CA GLY A 44 7.03 -7.03 -2.61
C GLY A 44 6.39 -7.31 -1.24
N ASP A 45 6.57 -6.45 -0.22
CA ASP A 45 6.18 -6.77 1.17
C ASP A 45 5.24 -5.73 1.82
N THR A 46 4.83 -4.66 1.13
CA THR A 46 3.89 -3.68 1.69
C THR A 46 2.45 -4.08 1.37
N GLU A 47 1.79 -4.73 2.33
CA GLU A 47 0.33 -4.79 2.37
C GLU A 47 -0.24 -3.37 2.49
N ILE A 48 -1.07 -2.99 1.53
CA ILE A 48 -1.87 -1.76 1.60
C ILE A 48 -2.81 -1.94 2.79
N HIS A 49 -2.59 -1.21 3.89
CA HIS A 49 -3.57 -1.12 4.98
C HIS A 49 -4.63 -0.04 4.68
N PRO A 50 -5.91 -0.38 4.48
CA PRO A 50 -7.00 0.58 4.58
C PRO A 50 -7.64 0.47 5.96
N GLY A 51 -7.28 1.36 6.89
CA GLY A 51 -8.03 1.56 8.15
C GLY A 51 -8.02 0.39 9.16
N PRO A 52 -8.67 0.56 10.33
CA PRO A 52 -8.61 -0.38 11.44
C PRO A 52 -9.56 -1.54 11.13
N VAL A 53 -9.09 -2.54 10.38
CA VAL A 53 -9.77 -3.83 10.28
C VAL A 53 -9.09 -4.79 11.24
N ALA A 54 -9.84 -5.18 12.26
CA ALA A 54 -9.42 -6.12 13.27
C ALA A 54 -9.00 -7.45 12.63
N GLU A 55 -7.89 -7.96 13.11
CA GLU A 55 -7.29 -9.24 12.75
C GLU A 55 -8.32 -10.38 12.76
N THR A 56 -8.61 -10.93 11.60
CA THR A 56 -8.99 -12.34 11.45
C THR A 56 -8.54 -12.83 10.08
N ASP A 57 -7.59 -13.78 10.11
CA ASP A 57 -7.20 -14.75 9.09
C ASP A 57 -7.53 -14.38 7.62
N GLU A 58 -6.58 -13.69 6.97
CA GLU A 58 -6.47 -13.39 5.53
C GLU A 58 -7.79 -13.07 4.81
N ASP A 59 -8.12 -11.77 4.71
CA ASP A 59 -9.21 -11.28 3.86
C ASP A 59 -9.15 -11.96 2.48
N PRO A 60 -10.20 -12.69 2.07
CA PRO A 60 -10.20 -13.44 0.81
C PRO A 60 -10.01 -12.55 -0.42
N ILE A 61 -10.29 -11.25 -0.33
CA ILE A 61 -9.98 -10.26 -1.37
C ILE A 61 -8.46 -10.20 -1.61
N LEU A 62 -7.65 -10.29 -0.56
CA LEU A 62 -6.18 -10.25 -0.65
C LEU A 62 -5.58 -11.53 -1.27
N ARG A 63 -6.37 -12.60 -1.38
CA ARG A 63 -5.99 -13.85 -2.04
C ARG A 63 -6.46 -13.91 -3.50
N LEU A 64 -7.22 -12.93 -3.98
CA LEU A 64 -7.72 -12.91 -5.36
C LEU A 64 -6.56 -12.83 -6.35
N GLY A 65 -6.59 -13.65 -7.41
CA GLY A 65 -5.55 -13.65 -8.44
C GLY A 65 -4.26 -14.42 -8.11
N ARG A 66 -4.06 -14.93 -6.88
CA ARG A 66 -2.88 -15.75 -6.52
C ARG A 66 -2.81 -17.09 -7.25
N LYS A 67 -3.96 -17.67 -7.60
CA LYS A 67 -4.07 -18.91 -8.40
C LYS A 67 -5.10 -18.71 -9.52
N PRO A 68 -4.73 -18.02 -10.61
CA PRO A 68 -5.65 -17.77 -11.71
C PRO A 68 -5.93 -19.08 -12.46
N VAL A 69 -7.19 -19.30 -12.82
CA VAL A 69 -7.58 -20.43 -13.66
C VAL A 69 -7.19 -20.12 -15.11
N ARG A 70 -6.54 -21.07 -15.79
CA ARG A 70 -6.21 -20.93 -17.22
C ARG A 70 -7.45 -21.24 -18.05
N THR A 71 -8.09 -20.20 -18.58
CA THR A 71 -9.32 -20.34 -19.37
C THR A 71 -9.07 -20.52 -20.87
N GLY A 72 -7.83 -20.40 -21.34
CA GLY A 72 -7.47 -20.45 -22.77
C GLY A 72 -7.85 -19.19 -23.55
N VAL A 73 -8.52 -18.25 -22.90
CA VAL A 73 -8.98 -16.96 -23.44
C VAL A 73 -7.96 -15.87 -23.09
N ARG A 74 -7.55 -15.06 -24.07
CA ARG A 74 -6.49 -14.04 -23.90
C ARG A 74 -7.03 -12.66 -23.51
N ASP A 75 -8.29 -12.41 -23.81
CA ASP A 75 -9.02 -11.14 -23.74
C ASP A 75 -10.19 -11.19 -22.75
N GLY A 76 -10.21 -12.19 -21.86
CA GLY A 76 -11.32 -12.40 -20.92
C GLY A 76 -11.63 -11.22 -20.00
N SER A 77 -10.65 -10.36 -19.72
CA SER A 77 -10.86 -9.11 -18.96
C SER A 77 -11.43 -7.96 -19.80
N THR A 78 -11.12 -7.95 -21.10
CA THR A 78 -11.52 -6.89 -22.02
C THR A 78 -12.93 -7.12 -22.54
N ASP A 79 -13.26 -8.39 -22.83
CA ASP A 79 -14.56 -8.81 -23.36
C ASP A 79 -15.37 -9.57 -22.32
N HIS A 80 -15.25 -9.19 -21.04
CA HIS A 80 -15.86 -9.89 -19.91
C HIS A 80 -17.38 -10.08 -20.06
N ASP A 81 -18.08 -9.03 -20.47
CA ASP A 81 -19.54 -9.07 -20.66
C ASP A 81 -19.94 -10.05 -21.77
N ARG A 82 -19.15 -10.15 -22.85
CA ARG A 82 -19.39 -11.15 -23.90
C ARG A 82 -19.32 -12.56 -23.31
N TYR A 83 -18.28 -12.89 -22.54
CA TYR A 83 -18.16 -14.23 -21.97
C TYR A 83 -19.21 -14.56 -20.91
N LEU A 84 -19.75 -13.56 -20.21
CA LEU A 84 -20.80 -13.77 -19.21
C LEU A 84 -22.21 -13.88 -19.79
N TYR A 85 -22.49 -13.14 -20.87
CA TYR A 85 -23.85 -13.04 -21.42
C TYR A 85 -24.06 -13.79 -22.74
N ASP A 86 -22.98 -14.20 -23.42
CA ASP A 86 -23.02 -14.92 -24.70
C ASP A 86 -22.97 -16.46 -24.53
N ALA A 87 -23.02 -16.96 -23.29
CA ALA A 87 -23.03 -18.38 -22.95
C ALA A 87 -24.42 -19.05 -23.15
N GLY A 88 -25.17 -18.62 -24.17
CA GLY A 88 -26.55 -19.05 -24.39
C GLY A 88 -27.00 -18.94 -25.83
N GLU A 89 -26.48 -19.82 -26.70
CA GLU A 89 -27.19 -20.44 -27.83
C GLU A 89 -26.80 -21.91 -27.97
#